data_AF-W9CF57-F1
#
_entry.id   AF-W9CF57-F1
#
_cell.length_a   1.000
_cell.length_b   1.000
_cell.length_c   1.000
_cell.angle_alpha   90.00
_cell.angle_beta   90.00
_cell.angle_gamma   90.00
#
_symmetry.space_group_name_H-M   'P 1'
#
loop_
_entity.id
_entity.type
_entity.pdbx_description
1 polymer ?
#
loop_
_entity_poly.entity_id
_entity_poly.type
_entity_poly.pdbx_seq_one_letter_code
_entity_poly.pdbx_strand_id
1 'polypeptide(L)'
;MATMIPTLRPLSCWKLLLRQSRQQKVVSRSLSTYHHSKPASQTPLQTPLETQAVRKIKTYPPPPSPAQHFREPLKNIHAEQIAVLDPTGVRTNLFLKTNPEAARVGDILLVRLKTGDPFAGVCINIRRRGVETGVLLRNQLTRVGVEMWYKIYSPIVEGIEVVQRKAKRARRARLTYMRKPKHDMGSVQNIILQYQKTRGVLGRPEGEKKQVSKRKTKPKAKPKVKANGKK
;
A
#
# COMPACT_ATOMS: atom_id res chain seq x y z
N MET A 1 -26.30 32.28 -25.60
CA MET A 1 -26.39 33.17 -24.42
C MET A 1 -27.54 32.68 -23.56
N ALA A 2 -27.26 32.00 -22.44
CA ALA A 2 -28.28 31.50 -21.53
C ALA A 2 -28.50 32.53 -20.40
N THR A 3 -29.75 32.90 -20.12
CA THR A 3 -30.12 33.75 -18.99
C THR A 3 -30.75 32.90 -17.88
N MET A 4 -30.27 33.08 -16.66
CA MET A 4 -30.65 32.32 -15.46
C MET A 4 -32.03 32.76 -14.96
N ILE A 5 -32.87 31.78 -14.58
CA ILE A 5 -34.15 32.03 -13.90
C ILE A 5 -33.90 32.07 -12.39
N PRO A 6 -34.35 33.12 -11.66
CA PRO A 6 -34.17 33.22 -10.21
C PRO A 6 -35.20 32.37 -9.45
N THR A 7 -34.74 31.43 -8.63
CA THR A 7 -35.58 30.72 -7.63
C THR A 7 -35.48 31.42 -6.27
N LEU A 8 -36.24 32.50 -6.07
CA LEU A 8 -36.47 33.06 -4.74
C LEU A 8 -37.97 33.07 -4.45
N ARG A 9 -38.42 32.16 -3.56
CA ARG A 9 -39.75 32.24 -2.94
C ARG A 9 -39.66 33.20 -1.75
N PRO A 10 -40.55 34.21 -1.63
CA PRO A 10 -40.57 35.08 -0.46
C PRO A 10 -41.15 34.34 0.76
N LEU A 11 -40.35 34.24 1.83
CA LEU A 11 -40.75 33.76 3.17
C LEU A 11 -41.56 34.84 3.92
N SER A 12 -42.71 35.25 3.38
CA SER A 12 -43.53 36.31 4.00
C SER A 12 -45.03 35.96 4.01
N CYS A 13 -45.41 34.92 4.73
CA CYS A 13 -46.84 34.65 4.99
C CYS A 13 -47.16 34.10 6.39
N TRP A 14 -46.26 34.23 7.36
CA TRP A 14 -46.55 33.77 8.73
C TRP A 14 -47.61 34.63 9.43
N LYS A 15 -47.83 35.86 8.95
CA LYS A 15 -48.83 36.79 9.50
C LYS A 15 -50.28 36.40 9.18
N LEU A 16 -50.53 35.64 8.09
CA LEU A 16 -51.86 35.15 7.74
C LEU A 16 -52.31 33.97 8.62
N LEU A 17 -51.37 33.08 8.95
CA LEU A 17 -51.59 31.92 9.82
C LEU A 17 -51.94 32.33 11.26
N LEU A 18 -51.25 33.33 11.79
CA LEU A 18 -51.53 33.87 13.14
C LEU A 18 -52.90 34.58 13.22
N ARG A 19 -53.37 35.20 12.12
CA ARG A 19 -54.65 35.92 12.08
C ARG A 19 -55.86 34.99 12.08
N GLN A 20 -55.74 33.80 11.48
CA GLN A 20 -56.80 32.78 11.51
C GLN A 20 -56.97 32.15 12.91
N SER A 21 -55.89 31.96 13.66
CA SER A 21 -55.97 31.38 15.02
C SER A 21 -56.70 32.27 16.04
N ARG A 22 -56.69 33.61 15.84
CA ARG A 22 -57.39 34.56 16.75
C ARG A 22 -58.90 34.62 16.50
N GLN A 23 -59.36 34.34 15.27
CA GLN A 23 -60.79 34.39 14.92
C GLN A 23 -61.56 33.18 15.48
N GLN A 24 -60.90 32.03 15.68
CA GLN A 24 -61.56 30.83 16.22
C GLN A 24 -61.88 30.91 17.72
N LYS A 25 -61.34 31.88 18.48
CA LYS A 25 -61.65 32.04 19.91
C LYS A 25 -63.00 32.70 20.20
N VAL A 26 -63.70 33.25 19.20
CA VAL A 26 -64.91 34.08 19.43
C VAL A 26 -66.23 33.32 19.17
N VAL A 27 -66.18 32.09 18.66
CA VAL A 27 -67.39 31.26 18.46
C VAL A 27 -67.36 30.05 19.39
N SER A 28 -67.53 30.30 20.69
CA SER A 28 -67.94 29.27 21.63
C SER A 28 -69.37 29.57 22.06
N ARG A 29 -70.34 28.92 21.40
CA ARG A 29 -71.71 28.85 21.90
C ARG A 29 -71.72 27.83 23.04
N SER A 30 -71.90 28.28 24.27
CA SER A 30 -72.11 27.40 25.43
C SER A 30 -73.55 26.89 25.44
N LEU A 31 -73.79 25.72 24.83
CA LEU A 31 -74.98 24.93 25.13
C LEU A 31 -74.70 24.13 26.40
N SER A 32 -75.06 24.68 27.56
CA SER A 32 -75.07 23.96 28.82
C SER A 32 -76.25 22.99 28.83
N THR A 33 -76.05 21.79 28.28
CA THR A 33 -76.95 20.67 28.58
C THR A 33 -76.49 20.07 29.90
N TYR A 34 -77.41 19.99 30.87
CA TYR A 34 -77.16 19.43 32.19
C TYR A 34 -76.90 17.92 32.06
N HIS A 35 -75.62 17.51 32.05
CA HIS A 35 -75.22 16.12 31.88
C HIS A 35 -75.12 15.45 33.25
N HIS A 36 -76.07 14.55 33.56
CA HIS A 36 -75.91 13.61 34.67
C HIS A 36 -74.85 12.57 34.27
N SER A 37 -73.64 12.71 34.82
CA SER A 37 -72.61 11.68 34.71
C SER A 37 -73.09 10.43 35.44
N LYS A 38 -73.53 9.42 34.70
CA LYS A 38 -73.72 8.08 35.27
C LYS A 38 -72.36 7.62 35.84
N PRO A 39 -72.29 7.12 37.09
CA PRO A 39 -71.04 6.66 37.66
C PRO A 39 -70.45 5.54 36.79
N ALA A 40 -69.13 5.57 36.57
CA ALA A 40 -68.40 4.67 35.67
C ALA A 40 -68.57 3.17 35.99
N SER A 41 -69.16 2.83 37.15
CA SER A 41 -69.51 1.46 37.55
C SER A 41 -70.68 0.86 36.78
N GLN A 42 -71.52 1.66 36.12
CA GLN A 42 -72.72 1.19 35.40
C GLN A 42 -72.54 1.08 33.87
N THR A 43 -71.46 1.62 33.33
CA THR A 43 -71.04 1.35 31.95
C THR A 43 -70.29 0.03 31.95
N PRO A 44 -70.82 -1.06 31.36
CA PRO A 44 -70.00 -2.24 31.14
C PRO A 44 -68.81 -1.78 30.31
N LEU A 45 -67.59 -1.99 30.83
CA LEU A 45 -66.38 -1.89 30.04
C LEU A 45 -66.64 -2.72 28.79
N GLN A 46 -66.65 -2.09 27.62
CA GLN A 46 -66.66 -2.83 26.37
C GLN A 46 -65.47 -3.78 26.47
N THR A 47 -65.75 -5.08 26.64
CA THR A 47 -64.73 -6.12 26.47
C THR A 47 -64.03 -5.79 25.17
N PRO A 48 -62.68 -5.76 25.13
CA PRO A 48 -61.96 -5.38 23.92
C PRO A 48 -62.59 -6.19 22.79
N LEU A 49 -63.21 -5.52 21.81
CA LEU A 49 -63.70 -6.19 20.61
C LEU A 49 -62.57 -7.12 20.21
N GLU A 50 -62.84 -8.43 20.18
CA GLU A 50 -61.84 -9.46 19.87
C GLU A 50 -60.94 -8.90 18.79
N THR A 51 -59.69 -8.58 19.15
CA THR A 51 -58.78 -7.85 18.28
C THR A 51 -58.70 -8.68 17.01
N GLN A 52 -59.41 -8.28 15.95
CA GLN A 52 -59.51 -9.08 14.74
C GLN A 52 -58.09 -9.43 14.37
N ALA A 53 -57.76 -10.73 14.38
CA ALA A 53 -56.39 -11.20 14.36
C ALA A 53 -55.64 -10.49 13.23
N VAL A 54 -54.79 -9.53 13.58
CA VAL A 54 -54.15 -8.65 12.60
C VAL A 54 -53.34 -9.55 11.70
N ARG A 55 -53.74 -9.66 10.42
CA ARG A 55 -53.07 -10.54 9.47
C ARG A 55 -51.61 -10.11 9.38
N LYS A 56 -50.70 -11.01 9.75
CA LYS A 56 -49.26 -10.75 9.72
C LYS A 56 -48.85 -10.33 8.31
N ILE A 57 -48.28 -9.13 8.18
CA ILE A 57 -47.78 -8.61 6.89
C ILE A 57 -46.68 -9.55 6.40
N LYS A 58 -46.80 -10.01 5.15
CA LYS A 58 -45.76 -10.82 4.50
C LYS A 58 -44.55 -9.93 4.24
N THR A 59 -43.50 -10.09 5.04
CA THR A 59 -42.22 -9.43 4.83
C THR A 59 -41.29 -10.36 4.05
N TYR A 60 -40.91 -9.97 2.83
CA TYR A 60 -39.93 -10.71 2.02
C TYR A 60 -38.50 -10.30 2.41
N PRO A 61 -37.54 -11.24 2.44
CA PRO A 61 -36.14 -10.89 2.67
C PRO A 61 -35.59 -10.07 1.49
N PRO A 62 -34.56 -9.23 1.73
CA PRO A 62 -33.86 -8.56 0.66
C PRO A 62 -33.15 -9.58 -0.25
N PRO A 63 -32.95 -9.27 -1.55
CA PRO A 63 -32.15 -10.12 -2.44
C PRO A 63 -30.69 -10.23 -1.92
N PRO A 64 -29.97 -11.32 -2.26
CA PRO A 64 -28.60 -11.51 -1.82
C PRO A 64 -27.70 -10.36 -2.32
N SER A 65 -26.92 -9.77 -1.41
CA SER A 65 -26.06 -8.63 -1.71
C SER A 65 -24.60 -9.07 -1.95
N PRO A 66 -23.88 -8.47 -2.91
CA PRO A 66 -22.44 -8.73 -3.10
C PRO A 66 -21.59 -8.42 -1.86
N ALA A 67 -22.08 -7.54 -0.97
CA ALA A 67 -21.44 -7.21 0.30
C ALA A 67 -21.32 -8.42 1.24
N GLN A 68 -22.17 -9.44 1.06
CA GLN A 68 -22.07 -10.69 1.81
C GLN A 68 -20.89 -11.55 1.33
N HIS A 69 -20.56 -11.52 0.04
CA HIS A 69 -19.42 -12.21 -0.54
C HIS A 69 -18.10 -11.45 -0.29
N PHE A 70 -18.12 -10.12 -0.39
CA PHE A 70 -16.93 -9.27 -0.25
C PHE A 70 -17.01 -8.44 1.03
N ARG A 71 -16.70 -9.07 2.17
CA ARG A 71 -16.70 -8.38 3.46
C ARG A 71 -15.67 -7.25 3.53
N GLU A 72 -14.50 -7.44 2.90
CA GLU A 72 -13.42 -6.45 2.82
C GLU A 72 -12.96 -6.26 1.36
N PRO A 73 -13.71 -5.49 0.55
CA PRO A 73 -13.49 -5.43 -0.90
C PRO A 73 -12.09 -4.92 -1.27
N LEU A 74 -11.52 -3.98 -0.52
CA LEU A 74 -10.19 -3.44 -0.79
C LEU A 74 -9.06 -4.47 -0.61
N LYS A 75 -9.18 -5.37 0.37
CA LYS A 75 -8.17 -6.43 0.57
C LYS A 75 -8.24 -7.45 -0.56
N ASN A 76 -9.45 -7.78 -0.99
CA ASN A 76 -9.67 -8.69 -2.11
C ASN A 76 -9.09 -8.12 -3.41
N ILE A 77 -9.35 -6.83 -3.70
CA ILE A 77 -8.77 -6.14 -4.86
C ILE A 77 -7.24 -6.16 -4.80
N HIS A 78 -6.63 -5.90 -3.64
CA HIS A 78 -5.18 -5.97 -3.51
C HIS A 78 -4.64 -7.38 -3.73
N ALA A 79 -5.31 -8.41 -3.21
CA ALA A 79 -4.91 -9.80 -3.38
C ALA A 79 -5.01 -10.23 -4.86
N GLU A 80 -6.12 -9.88 -5.52
CA GLU A 80 -6.34 -10.12 -6.95
C GLU A 80 -5.25 -9.46 -7.80
N GLN A 81 -4.95 -8.17 -7.56
CA GLN A 81 -3.91 -7.46 -8.30
C GLN A 81 -2.51 -8.03 -8.04
N ILE A 82 -2.19 -8.41 -6.80
CA ILE A 82 -0.90 -9.04 -6.49
C ILE A 82 -0.78 -10.39 -7.20
N ALA A 83 -1.84 -11.20 -7.23
CA ALA A 83 -1.85 -12.48 -7.94
C ALA A 83 -1.58 -12.32 -9.45
N VAL A 84 -2.10 -11.24 -10.06
CA VAL A 84 -1.83 -10.90 -11.47
C VAL A 84 -0.38 -10.42 -11.68
N LEU A 85 0.13 -9.56 -10.79
CA LEU A 85 1.45 -8.90 -10.96
C LEU A 85 2.65 -9.75 -10.50
N ASP A 86 2.43 -10.69 -9.58
CA ASP A 86 3.43 -11.60 -9.02
C ASP A 86 2.87 -13.03 -8.94
N PRO A 87 2.64 -13.70 -10.08
CA PRO A 87 2.03 -15.04 -10.11
C PRO A 87 2.89 -16.10 -9.42
N THR A 88 4.21 -15.91 -9.39
CA THR A 88 5.14 -16.82 -8.70
C THR A 88 5.24 -16.54 -7.20
N GLY A 89 4.76 -15.40 -6.72
CA GLY A 89 4.87 -14.97 -5.32
C GLY A 89 6.29 -14.68 -4.86
N VAL A 90 7.28 -14.64 -5.76
CA VAL A 90 8.70 -14.48 -5.41
C VAL A 90 8.94 -13.10 -4.82
N ARG A 91 8.35 -12.05 -5.41
CA ARG A 91 8.54 -10.67 -4.92
C ARG A 91 7.83 -10.49 -3.59
N THR A 92 6.64 -11.06 -3.45
CA THR A 92 5.89 -11.07 -2.19
C THR A 92 6.72 -11.72 -1.09
N ASN A 93 7.20 -12.94 -1.33
CA ASN A 93 7.98 -13.71 -0.36
C ASN A 93 9.28 -13.00 0.07
N LEU A 94 9.95 -12.31 -0.86
CA LEU A 94 11.16 -11.54 -0.56
C LEU A 94 10.92 -10.42 0.47
N PHE A 95 9.72 -9.85 0.55
CA PHE A 95 9.39 -8.76 1.46
C PHE A 95 8.42 -9.15 2.59
N LEU A 96 8.05 -10.43 2.70
CA LEU A 96 7.24 -10.93 3.82
C LEU A 96 7.99 -10.76 5.14
N LYS A 97 7.26 -10.42 6.20
CA LYS A 97 7.82 -10.27 7.56
C LYS A 97 8.16 -11.62 8.19
N THR A 98 7.41 -12.64 7.80
CA THR A 98 7.47 -14.01 8.32
C THR A 98 8.68 -14.77 7.77
N ASN A 99 9.12 -14.44 6.55
CA ASN A 99 10.27 -15.08 5.93
C ASN A 99 11.58 -14.62 6.62
N PRO A 100 12.39 -15.55 7.17
CA PRO A 100 13.66 -15.20 7.81
C PRO A 100 14.66 -14.58 6.80
N GLU A 101 14.62 -15.07 5.57
CA GLU A 101 15.48 -14.69 4.44
C GLU A 101 14.98 -13.45 3.68
N ALA A 102 13.91 -12.81 4.18
CA ALA A 102 13.35 -11.62 3.58
C ALA A 102 14.35 -10.45 3.57
N ALA A 103 14.25 -9.62 2.55
CA ALA A 103 14.97 -8.36 2.44
C ALA A 103 14.58 -7.42 3.59
N ARG A 104 15.58 -6.93 4.32
CA ARG A 104 15.41 -6.02 5.44
C ARG A 104 15.99 -4.65 5.12
N VAL A 105 15.55 -3.69 5.93
CA VAL A 105 16.09 -2.34 5.90
C VAL A 105 17.56 -2.37 6.33
N GLY A 106 18.42 -1.76 5.51
CA GLY A 106 19.87 -1.74 5.65
C GLY A 106 20.61 -2.76 4.77
N ASP A 107 19.89 -3.67 4.11
CA ASP A 107 20.48 -4.56 3.11
C ASP A 107 20.73 -3.80 1.80
N ILE A 108 21.70 -4.27 1.02
CA ILE A 108 21.94 -3.77 -0.33
C ILE A 108 21.11 -4.58 -1.30
N LEU A 109 20.24 -3.90 -2.02
CA LEU A 109 19.38 -4.48 -3.04
C LEU A 109 19.84 -4.06 -4.42
N LEU A 110 19.82 -5.00 -5.36
CA LEU A 110 19.95 -4.76 -6.79
C LEU A 110 18.58 -4.94 -7.44
N VAL A 111 18.05 -3.85 -7.99
CA VAL A 111 16.78 -3.83 -8.73
C VAL A 111 17.10 -3.88 -10.21
N ARG A 112 16.69 -4.96 -10.86
CA ARG A 112 16.74 -5.10 -12.30
C ARG A 112 15.45 -4.56 -12.90
N LEU A 113 15.62 -3.71 -13.90
CA LEU A 113 14.52 -3.16 -14.69
C LEU A 113 14.49 -3.89 -16.02
N LYS A 114 13.30 -4.06 -16.60
CA LYS A 114 13.13 -4.58 -17.96
C LYS A 114 13.78 -3.69 -19.01
N THR A 115 13.82 -2.39 -18.73
CA THR A 115 14.37 -1.37 -19.62
C THR A 115 15.20 -0.40 -18.80
N GLY A 116 16.41 -0.10 -19.29
CA GLY A 116 17.36 0.78 -18.62
C GLY A 116 18.31 0.05 -17.68
N ASP A 117 19.16 0.84 -17.02
CA ASP A 117 20.23 0.30 -16.19
C ASP A 117 19.72 -0.17 -14.82
N PRO A 118 20.23 -1.30 -14.31
CA PRO A 118 19.84 -1.79 -13.00
C PRO A 118 20.32 -0.83 -11.91
N PHE A 119 19.45 -0.53 -10.95
CA PHE A 119 19.79 0.34 -9.84
C PHE A 119 20.08 -0.49 -8.60
N ALA A 120 21.18 -0.19 -7.94
CA ALA A 120 21.53 -0.81 -6.67
C ALA A 120 21.82 0.23 -5.61
N GLY A 121 21.46 -0.11 -4.38
CA GLY A 121 21.62 0.78 -3.25
C GLY A 121 21.20 0.13 -1.95
N VAL A 122 21.50 0.83 -0.87
CA VAL A 122 21.08 0.43 0.48
C VAL A 122 19.60 0.70 0.64
N CYS A 123 18.85 -0.29 1.10
CA CYS A 123 17.44 -0.14 1.43
C CYS A 123 17.28 0.69 2.71
N ILE A 124 16.76 1.90 2.59
CA ILE A 124 16.53 2.80 3.73
C ILE A 124 15.14 2.62 4.33
N ASN A 125 14.16 2.25 3.50
CA ASN A 125 12.76 2.17 3.90
C ASN A 125 11.99 1.16 3.04
N ILE A 126 11.06 0.43 3.67
CA ILE A 126 10.12 -0.47 3.00
C ILE A 126 8.71 -0.02 3.38
N ARG A 127 7.95 0.50 2.42
CA ARG A 127 6.54 0.89 2.57
C ARG A 127 5.68 -0.30 2.19
N ARG A 128 4.84 -0.78 3.11
CA ARG A 128 3.91 -1.90 2.87
C ARG A 128 2.49 -1.36 2.80
N ARG A 129 1.92 -1.32 1.60
CA ARG A 129 0.60 -0.75 1.29
C ARG A 129 -0.09 -1.59 0.20
N GLY A 130 -0.26 -2.89 0.47
CA GLY A 130 -0.83 -3.83 -0.52
C GLY A 130 -0.03 -3.86 -1.81
N VAL A 131 -0.71 -3.65 -2.94
CA VAL A 131 -0.12 -3.59 -4.29
C VAL A 131 0.88 -2.44 -4.48
N GLU A 132 0.79 -1.39 -3.67
CA GLU A 132 1.69 -0.24 -3.78
C GLU A 132 2.96 -0.38 -2.93
N THR A 133 3.24 -1.58 -2.44
CA THR A 133 4.44 -1.85 -1.65
C THR A 133 5.69 -1.42 -2.42
N GLY A 134 6.59 -0.72 -1.72
CA GLY A 134 7.76 -0.13 -2.35
C GLY A 134 8.95 -0.03 -1.43
N VAL A 135 10.13 0.06 -2.05
CA VAL A 135 11.42 0.15 -1.39
C VAL A 135 12.11 1.46 -1.77
N LEU A 136 12.73 2.10 -0.79
CA LEU A 136 13.58 3.28 -1.01
C LEU A 136 15.03 2.83 -0.97
N LEU A 137 15.72 3.00 -2.08
CA LEU A 137 17.13 2.68 -2.21
C LEU A 137 17.94 3.98 -2.25
N ARG A 138 19.08 3.99 -1.56
CA ARG A 138 20.06 5.08 -1.61
C ARG A 138 21.38 4.55 -2.15
N ASN A 139 22.00 5.32 -3.03
CA ASN A 139 23.36 5.10 -3.52
C ASN A 139 24.07 6.44 -3.69
N GLN A 140 25.40 6.44 -3.71
CA GLN A 140 26.18 7.59 -4.16
C GLN A 140 26.75 7.28 -5.55
N LEU A 141 26.19 7.92 -6.57
CA LEU A 141 26.71 7.83 -7.92
C LEU A 141 27.73 8.95 -8.10
N THR A 142 28.96 8.58 -8.45
CA THR A 142 30.13 9.46 -8.48
C THR A 142 30.33 10.16 -7.12
N ARG A 143 29.77 11.37 -6.94
CA ARG A 143 29.81 12.13 -5.68
C ARG A 143 28.44 12.59 -5.21
N VAL A 144 27.38 12.31 -5.97
CA VAL A 144 26.02 12.75 -5.69
C VAL A 144 25.22 11.60 -5.08
N GLY A 145 24.58 11.85 -3.93
CA GLY A 145 23.66 10.90 -3.30
C GLY A 145 22.32 10.87 -4.04
N VAL A 146 21.97 9.72 -4.60
CA VAL A 146 20.71 9.48 -5.33
C VAL A 146 19.83 8.54 -4.52
N GLU A 147 18.55 8.89 -4.41
CA GLU A 147 17.54 8.07 -3.76
C GLU A 147 16.38 7.78 -4.71
N MET A 148 16.00 6.51 -4.83
CA MET A 148 14.96 6.06 -5.76
C MET A 148 13.92 5.20 -5.05
N TRP A 149 12.65 5.48 -5.33
CA TRP A 149 11.54 4.60 -4.94
C TRP A 149 11.28 3.59 -6.06
N TYR A 150 11.27 2.31 -5.70
CA TYR A 150 10.78 1.24 -6.58
C TYR A 150 9.53 0.61 -6.00
N LYS A 151 8.51 0.46 -6.83
CA LYS A 151 7.32 -0.33 -6.52
C LYS A 151 7.62 -1.79 -6.84
N ILE A 152 7.50 -2.68 -5.87
CA ILE A 152 7.96 -4.06 -6.01
C ILE A 152 7.12 -4.84 -7.02
N TYR A 153 5.84 -4.52 -7.14
CA TYR A 153 4.90 -5.16 -8.08
C TYR A 153 4.83 -4.45 -9.43
N SER A 154 5.69 -3.45 -9.69
CA SER A 154 5.70 -2.79 -10.99
C SER A 154 6.17 -3.77 -12.07
N PRO A 155 5.47 -3.85 -13.22
CA PRO A 155 5.88 -4.74 -14.31
C PRO A 155 7.20 -4.30 -14.95
N ILE A 156 7.66 -3.07 -14.72
CA ILE A 156 8.97 -2.57 -15.19
C ILE A 156 10.10 -3.18 -14.37
N VAL A 157 9.85 -3.51 -13.10
CA VAL A 157 10.84 -4.19 -12.26
C VAL A 157 10.85 -5.66 -12.64
N GLU A 158 11.94 -6.12 -13.24
CA GLU A 158 12.12 -7.51 -13.62
C GLU A 158 12.32 -8.35 -12.36
N GLY A 159 13.31 -7.99 -11.53
CA GLY A 159 13.66 -8.73 -10.33
C GLY A 159 14.38 -7.86 -9.30
N ILE A 160 14.30 -8.29 -8.03
CA ILE A 160 14.98 -7.65 -6.92
C ILE A 160 15.84 -8.71 -6.23
N GLU A 161 17.11 -8.43 -6.08
CA GLU A 161 18.08 -9.34 -5.50
C GLU A 161 18.74 -8.72 -4.28
N VAL A 162 18.95 -9.54 -3.24
CA VAL A 162 19.74 -9.14 -2.07
C VAL A 162 21.20 -9.42 -2.37
N VAL A 163 21.97 -8.35 -2.61
CA VAL A 163 23.39 -8.43 -2.96
C VAL A 163 24.23 -8.69 -1.72
N GLN A 164 23.98 -7.92 -0.67
CA GLN A 164 24.70 -8.01 0.58
C GLN A 164 23.74 -7.75 1.73
N ARG A 165 23.71 -8.68 2.67
CA ARG A 165 22.95 -8.52 3.92
C ARG A 165 23.73 -7.70 4.93
N LYS A 166 23.02 -6.95 5.74
CA LYS A 166 23.61 -6.24 6.86
C LYS A 166 24.05 -7.22 7.93
N ALA A 167 25.30 -7.11 8.39
CA ALA A 167 25.86 -7.98 9.42
C ALA A 167 25.02 -8.06 10.70
N LYS A 168 24.41 -6.93 11.11
CA LYS A 168 23.48 -6.87 12.24
C LYS A 168 22.19 -6.17 11.83
N ARG A 169 21.06 -6.76 12.23
CA ARG A 169 19.73 -6.18 12.00
C ARG A 169 19.69 -4.74 12.52
N ALA A 170 19.21 -3.83 11.66
CA ALA A 170 19.02 -2.45 12.06
C ALA A 170 17.95 -2.33 13.17
N ARG A 171 18.22 -1.49 14.17
CA ARG A 171 17.29 -1.25 15.28
C ARG A 171 16.11 -0.36 14.89
N ARG A 172 16.24 0.42 13.80
CA ARG A 172 15.20 1.35 13.32
C ARG A 172 14.52 0.78 12.07
N ALA A 173 13.21 1.04 11.94
CA ALA A 173 12.44 0.65 10.76
C ALA A 173 12.75 1.51 9.52
N ARG A 174 13.28 2.73 9.71
CA ARG A 174 13.70 3.64 8.63
C ARG A 174 15.09 4.18 8.93
N LEU A 175 16.00 4.12 7.97
CA LEU A 175 17.39 4.55 8.13
C LEU A 175 17.67 5.90 7.48
N THR A 176 16.75 6.86 7.63
CA THR A 176 16.88 8.19 7.03
C THR A 176 18.13 8.93 7.48
N TYR A 177 18.72 8.54 8.62
CA TYR A 177 19.98 9.08 9.12
C TYR A 177 21.19 8.76 8.22
N MET A 178 21.09 7.77 7.32
CA MET A 178 22.13 7.44 6.33
C MET A 178 22.35 8.54 5.29
N ARG A 179 21.47 9.54 5.23
CA ARG A 179 21.67 10.75 4.43
C ARG A 179 22.79 11.65 4.96
N LYS A 180 23.14 11.51 6.24
CA LYS A 180 24.20 12.30 6.86
C LYS A 180 25.56 11.66 6.55
N PRO A 181 26.59 12.43 6.18
CA PRO A 181 27.91 11.90 5.78
C PRO A 181 28.51 10.88 6.75
N LYS A 182 28.34 11.11 8.07
CA LYS A 182 28.83 10.21 9.14
C LYS A 182 28.32 8.76 9.02
N HIS A 183 27.12 8.55 8.47
CA HIS A 183 26.47 7.24 8.41
C HIS A 183 26.19 6.78 6.98
N ASP A 184 26.64 7.54 5.99
CA ASP A 184 26.43 7.20 4.59
C ASP A 184 27.33 6.02 4.23
N MET A 185 26.78 5.09 3.45
CA MET A 185 27.56 3.96 2.94
C MET A 185 28.41 4.35 1.73
N GLY A 186 28.07 5.45 1.07
CA GLY A 186 28.74 5.91 -0.13
C GLY A 186 28.38 5.08 -1.36
N SER A 187 29.33 4.92 -2.28
CA SER A 187 29.12 4.18 -3.53
C SER A 187 29.11 2.67 -3.29
N VAL A 188 28.06 2.01 -3.78
CA VAL A 188 27.86 0.56 -3.62
C VAL A 188 28.42 -0.23 -4.82
N GLN A 189 29.02 0.45 -5.80
CA GLN A 189 29.48 -0.13 -7.08
C GLN A 189 30.43 -1.32 -6.91
N ASN A 190 31.42 -1.21 -6.01
CA ASN A 190 32.40 -2.28 -5.79
C ASN A 190 31.76 -3.58 -5.28
N ILE A 191 30.76 -3.46 -4.39
CA ILE A 191 30.04 -4.59 -3.82
C ILE A 191 29.24 -5.30 -4.92
N ILE A 192 28.58 -4.54 -5.80
CA ILE A 192 27.82 -5.09 -6.92
C ILE A 192 28.74 -5.80 -7.91
N LEU A 193 29.89 -5.20 -8.23
CA LEU A 193 30.89 -5.83 -9.11
C LEU A 193 31.39 -7.17 -8.53
N GLN A 194 31.62 -7.24 -7.22
CA GLN A 194 32.01 -8.50 -6.56
C GLN A 194 30.88 -9.54 -6.61
N TYR A 195 29.64 -9.13 -6.35
CA TYR A 195 28.46 -10.00 -6.43
C TYR A 195 28.23 -10.54 -7.85
N GLN A 196 28.35 -9.69 -8.88
CA GLN A 196 28.22 -10.12 -10.27
C GLN A 196 29.35 -11.07 -10.69
N LYS A 197 30.59 -10.82 -10.24
CA LYS A 197 31.73 -11.74 -10.48
C LYS A 197 31.50 -13.10 -9.85
N THR A 198 31.12 -13.14 -8.57
CA THR A 198 30.88 -14.40 -7.84
C THR A 198 29.73 -15.19 -8.46
N ARG A 199 28.62 -14.52 -8.79
CA ARG A 199 27.49 -15.17 -9.46
C ARG A 199 27.82 -15.64 -10.87
N GLY A 200 28.57 -14.88 -11.64
CA GLY A 200 28.99 -15.25 -13.00
C GLY A 200 29.96 -16.43 -13.03
N VAL A 201 30.76 -16.63 -11.97
CA VAL A 201 31.62 -17.82 -11.82
C VAL A 201 30.80 -19.06 -11.48
N LEU A 202 29.84 -18.94 -10.56
CA LEU A 202 28.97 -20.06 -10.15
C LEU A 202 27.95 -20.45 -11.22
N GLY A 203 27.53 -19.51 -12.07
CA GLY A 203 26.54 -19.73 -13.13
C GLY A 203 27.10 -20.32 -14.43
N ARG A 204 28.40 -20.63 -14.52
CA ARG A 204 28.92 -21.38 -15.68
C ARG A 204 28.59 -22.86 -15.48
N PRO A 205 27.84 -23.51 -16.39
CA PRO A 205 27.78 -24.96 -16.40
C PRO A 205 29.21 -25.48 -16.57
N GLU A 206 29.58 -26.54 -15.84
CA GLU A 206 30.96 -27.05 -15.76
C GLU A 206 31.61 -27.46 -17.11
N GLY A 207 30.88 -27.38 -18.23
CA GLY A 207 31.30 -27.82 -19.56
C GLY A 207 32.22 -26.90 -20.38
N GLU A 208 32.47 -25.65 -19.98
CA GLU A 208 33.33 -24.74 -20.76
C GLU A 208 34.56 -24.22 -19.98
N LYS A 209 35.41 -25.13 -19.54
CA LYS A 209 36.80 -24.77 -19.19
C LYS A 209 37.62 -24.64 -20.48
N LYS A 210 37.53 -23.50 -21.18
CA LYS A 210 38.55 -23.14 -22.18
C LYS A 210 39.91 -23.05 -21.47
N GLN A 211 40.82 -23.93 -21.85
CA GLN A 211 42.23 -23.91 -21.46
C GLN A 211 42.86 -22.58 -21.88
N VAL A 212 42.87 -21.58 -21.00
CA VAL A 212 43.76 -20.44 -21.16
C VAL A 212 45.10 -20.86 -20.58
N SER A 213 45.92 -21.43 -21.46
CA SER A 213 47.33 -21.71 -21.20
C SER A 213 48.04 -20.44 -20.74
N LYS A 214 48.42 -20.40 -19.45
CA LYS A 214 49.33 -19.37 -18.92
C LYS A 214 50.69 -19.50 -19.61
N ARG A 215 50.92 -18.72 -20.67
CA ARG A 215 52.29 -18.42 -21.13
C ARG A 215 52.98 -17.62 -20.02
N LYS A 216 53.75 -18.32 -19.18
CA LYS A 216 54.71 -17.72 -18.26
C LYS A 216 55.83 -17.07 -19.09
N THR A 217 55.76 -15.77 -19.33
CA THR A 217 56.92 -14.98 -19.75
C THR A 217 57.87 -14.86 -18.55
N LYS A 218 58.98 -15.63 -18.59
CA LYS A 218 60.10 -15.48 -17.65
C LYS A 218 60.76 -14.10 -17.86
N PRO A 219 61.17 -13.37 -16.81
CA PRO A 219 61.99 -12.18 -16.97
C PRO A 219 63.40 -12.59 -17.43
N LYS A 220 63.89 -11.99 -18.53
CA LYS A 220 65.27 -12.20 -19.01
C LYS A 220 66.25 -11.55 -18.03
N ALA A 221 67.22 -12.35 -17.56
CA ALA A 221 68.33 -11.90 -16.73
C ALA A 221 69.25 -10.93 -17.51
N LYS A 222 69.72 -9.88 -16.83
CA LYS A 222 70.71 -8.92 -17.36
C LYS A 222 72.07 -9.61 -17.57
N PRO A 223 72.80 -9.37 -18.67
CA PRO A 223 74.14 -9.91 -18.85
C PRO A 223 75.14 -9.20 -17.93
N LYS A 224 75.96 -9.98 -17.21
CA LYS A 224 77.12 -9.49 -16.46
C LYS A 224 78.22 -9.06 -17.44
N VAL A 225 78.59 -7.79 -17.41
CA VAL A 225 79.81 -7.27 -18.05
C VAL A 225 81.01 -7.86 -17.28
N LYS A 226 81.80 -8.71 -17.93
CA LYS A 226 83.12 -9.11 -17.42
C LYS A 226 84.12 -8.02 -17.81
N ALA A 227 84.61 -7.30 -16.81
CA ALA A 227 85.83 -6.53 -16.93
C ALA A 227 87.00 -7.51 -17.12
N ASN A 228 87.71 -7.42 -18.25
CA ASN A 228 89.00 -8.05 -18.43
C ASN A 228 90.05 -6.95 -18.41
N GLY A 229 90.89 -6.97 -17.37
CA GLY A 229 92.10 -6.18 -17.28
C GLY A 229 93.33 -7.05 -17.56
N LYS A 230 94.32 -6.41 -18.20
CA LYS A 230 95.75 -6.76 -18.30
C LYS A 230 96.13 -7.97 -19.16
N LYS A 231 96.77 -7.73 -20.30
CA LYS A 231 98.21 -7.40 -20.43
C LYS A 231 98.42 -6.53 -21.66
#